data_AF-A0A2X1RJN4-F1
#
_entry.id   AF-A0A2X1RJN4-F1
#
_cell.length_a   1.000
_cell.length_b   1.000
_cell.length_c   1.000
_cell.angle_alpha   90.00
_cell.angle_beta   90.00
_cell.angle_gamma   90.00
#
_symmetry.space_group_name_H-M   'P 1'
#
loop_
_entity.id
_entity.type
_entity.pdbx_description
1 polymer ?
#
loop_
_entity_poly.entity_id
_entity_poly.type
_entity_poly.pdbx_seq_one_letter_code
_entity_poly.pdbx_strand_id
1 'polypeptide(L)'
;MTAHVKVRMVSLTGSIATGAHIIGHTASSIKRTHMELGGKAPVIVFDDADIDAVVDGVRTFGFYNAGQDCTAAAGSTPSRVSMTSWWRNLGRRWPA
;
A
#
# COMPACT_ATOMS: atom_id res chain seq x y z
N MET A 1 -0.40 -27.63 -0.60
CA MET A 1 -1.72 -26.97 -0.75
C MET A 1 -1.94 -26.47 -2.17
N THR A 2 -1.18 -25.48 -2.66
CA THR A 2 -1.40 -24.81 -3.96
C THR A 2 -1.24 -25.70 -5.19
N ALA A 3 -0.39 -26.74 -5.15
CA ALA A 3 -0.16 -27.66 -6.27
C ALA A 3 -1.14 -28.85 -6.33
N HIS A 4 -2.03 -29.02 -5.35
CA HIS A 4 -2.89 -30.20 -5.27
C HIS A 4 -3.79 -30.33 -6.51
N VAL A 5 -3.94 -31.55 -7.05
CA VAL A 5 -4.56 -31.78 -8.36
C VAL A 5 -6.03 -31.33 -8.42
N LYS A 6 -6.73 -31.46 -7.28
CA LYS A 6 -8.15 -31.08 -7.16
C LYS A 6 -8.37 -29.57 -7.04
N VAL A 7 -7.34 -28.78 -6.74
CA VAL A 7 -7.46 -27.32 -6.63
C VAL A 7 -7.48 -26.71 -8.02
N ARG A 8 -8.52 -25.91 -8.32
CA ARG A 8 -8.71 -25.26 -9.62
C ARG A 8 -8.40 -23.77 -9.62
N MET A 9 -8.22 -23.17 -8.44
CA MET A 9 -7.93 -21.76 -8.26
C MET A 9 -7.18 -21.54 -6.95
N VAL A 10 -6.25 -20.58 -6.93
CA VAL A 10 -5.54 -20.13 -5.73
C VAL A 10 -5.74 -18.62 -5.56
N SER A 11 -6.15 -18.20 -4.38
CA SER A 11 -6.26 -16.80 -3.99
C SER A 11 -5.23 -16.49 -2.91
N LEU A 12 -4.46 -15.41 -3.09
CA LEU A 12 -3.46 -14.95 -2.13
C LEU A 12 -3.59 -13.45 -1.94
N THR A 13 -3.57 -13.03 -0.67
CA THR A 13 -3.21 -11.68 -0.26
C THR A 13 -1.91 -11.77 0.53
N GLY A 14 -0.84 -11.11 0.08
CA GLY A 14 0.48 -11.27 0.68
C GLY A 14 1.59 -10.52 -0.05
N SER A 15 2.81 -11.02 0.03
CA SER A 15 3.98 -10.39 -0.60
C SER A 15 4.13 -10.75 -2.07
N ILE A 16 4.78 -9.88 -2.85
CA ILE A 16 5.18 -10.15 -4.23
C ILE A 16 6.02 -11.43 -4.34
N ALA A 17 6.99 -11.62 -3.43
CA ALA A 17 7.87 -12.79 -3.45
C ALA A 17 7.08 -14.10 -3.29
N THR A 18 6.15 -14.14 -2.34
CA THR A 18 5.26 -15.29 -2.14
C THR A 18 4.32 -15.48 -3.34
N GLY A 19 3.75 -14.40 -3.88
CA GLY A 19 2.91 -14.45 -5.07
C GLY A 19 3.61 -15.05 -6.28
N ALA A 20 4.82 -14.58 -6.58
CA ALA A 20 5.64 -15.10 -7.66
C ALA A 20 5.93 -16.61 -7.49
N HIS A 21 6.28 -17.02 -6.27
CA HIS A 21 6.49 -18.43 -5.96
C HIS A 21 5.21 -19.27 -6.17
N ILE A 22 4.05 -18.79 -5.71
CA ILE A 22 2.78 -19.50 -5.90
C ILE A 22 2.41 -19.60 -7.39
N ILE A 23 2.54 -18.52 -8.16
CA ILE A 23 2.25 -18.52 -9.60
C ILE A 23 3.09 -19.60 -10.30
N GLY A 24 4.41 -19.63 -10.05
CA GLY A 24 5.30 -20.66 -10.58
C GLY A 24 4.88 -22.07 -10.18
N HIS A 25 4.53 -22.28 -8.91
CA HIS A 25 4.12 -23.59 -8.40
C HIS A 25 2.76 -24.08 -8.98
N THR A 26 1.92 -23.16 -9.47
CA THR A 26 0.63 -23.48 -10.08
C THR A 26 0.66 -23.65 -11.60
N ALA A 27 1.77 -23.27 -12.26
CA ALA A 27 1.86 -23.15 -13.71
C ALA A 27 1.64 -24.49 -14.45
N SER A 28 2.19 -25.60 -13.94
CA SER A 28 2.11 -26.92 -14.56
C SER A 28 0.68 -27.48 -14.70
N SER A 29 -0.27 -26.95 -13.91
CA SER A 29 -1.67 -27.36 -13.96
C SER A 29 -2.61 -26.21 -14.35
N ILE A 30 -2.05 -25.10 -14.82
CA ILE A 30 -2.75 -23.92 -15.35
C ILE A 30 -3.89 -23.49 -14.42
N LYS A 31 -3.59 -23.39 -13.11
CA LYS A 31 -4.61 -22.96 -12.14
C LYS A 31 -4.90 -21.49 -12.31
N ARG A 32 -6.15 -21.09 -12.08
CA ARG A 32 -6.51 -19.68 -11.98
C ARG A 32 -5.88 -19.08 -10.73
N THR A 33 -5.42 -17.84 -10.82
CA THR A 33 -4.79 -17.11 -9.71
C THR A 33 -5.47 -15.77 -9.48
N HIS A 34 -5.73 -15.43 -8.22
CA HIS A 34 -6.16 -14.10 -7.79
C HIS A 34 -5.15 -13.61 -6.73
N MET A 35 -4.54 -12.45 -6.97
CA MET A 35 -3.30 -12.06 -6.31
C MET A 35 -3.35 -10.59 -5.89
N GLU A 36 -3.38 -10.36 -4.58
CA GLU A 36 -3.27 -9.03 -3.96
C GLU A 36 -1.90 -8.93 -3.27
N LEU A 37 -0.93 -8.29 -3.93
CA LEU A 37 0.51 -8.46 -3.62
C LEU A 37 1.15 -7.24 -2.94
N GLY A 38 0.36 -6.50 -2.18
CA GLY A 38 0.78 -5.25 -1.54
C GLY A 38 0.64 -4.04 -2.48
N GLY A 39 0.95 -2.86 -1.95
CA GLY A 39 0.80 -1.59 -2.66
C GLY A 39 1.72 -0.51 -2.11
N LYS A 40 1.87 0.56 -2.91
CA LYS A 40 2.57 1.79 -2.53
C LYS A 40 1.71 2.96 -2.95
N ALA A 41 0.58 3.15 -2.27
CA ALA A 41 -0.42 4.13 -2.64
C ALA A 41 0.16 5.56 -2.60
N PRO A 42 0.28 6.26 -3.73
CA PRO A 42 0.75 7.64 -3.74
C PRO A 42 -0.36 8.56 -3.22
N VAL A 43 0.03 9.57 -2.43
CA VAL A 43 -0.86 10.68 -2.08
C VAL A 43 -0.40 11.91 -2.84
N ILE A 44 -1.20 12.34 -3.81
CA ILE A 44 -0.95 13.51 -4.66
C ILE A 44 -1.74 14.68 -4.08
N VAL A 45 -1.04 15.76 -3.73
CA VAL A 45 -1.61 16.96 -3.10
C VAL A 45 -1.46 18.15 -4.04
N PHE A 46 -2.58 18.74 -4.45
CA PHE A 46 -2.61 19.93 -5.31
C PHE A 46 -2.43 21.21 -4.49
N ASP A 47 -2.08 22.31 -5.17
CA ASP A 47 -1.78 23.60 -4.53
C ASP A 47 -3.00 24.24 -3.84
N ASP A 48 -4.21 23.83 -4.22
CA ASP A 48 -5.49 24.29 -3.67
C ASP A 48 -6.10 23.35 -2.62
N ALA A 49 -5.37 22.30 -2.24
CA ALA A 49 -5.85 21.34 -1.25
C ALA A 49 -5.87 21.93 0.18
N ASP A 50 -6.87 21.53 0.97
CA ASP A 50 -6.88 21.77 2.41
C ASP A 50 -5.75 20.97 3.09
N ILE A 51 -4.68 21.68 3.44
CA ILE A 51 -3.47 21.07 3.97
C ILE A 51 -3.69 20.46 5.36
N ASP A 52 -4.55 21.04 6.21
CA ASP A 52 -4.79 20.49 7.54
C ASP A 52 -5.55 19.16 7.44
N ALA A 53 -6.58 19.10 6.59
CA ALA A 53 -7.30 17.86 6.31
C ALA A 53 -6.40 16.77 5.71
N VAL A 54 -5.50 17.15 4.79
CA VAL A 54 -4.52 16.22 4.20
C VAL A 54 -3.55 15.68 5.25
N VAL A 55 -3.03 16.53 6.14
CA VAL A 55 -2.10 16.11 7.19
C VAL A 55 -2.77 15.14 8.16
N ASP A 56 -3.99 15.43 8.60
CA ASP A 56 -4.72 14.57 9.53
C ASP A 56 -5.10 13.23 8.87
N GLY A 57 -5.45 13.24 7.59
CA GLY A 57 -5.70 12.04 6.78
C GLY A 57 -4.44 11.19 6.61
N VAL A 58 -3.33 11.76 6.15
CA VAL A 58 -2.05 11.05 5.95
C VAL A 58 -1.53 10.48 7.27
N ARG A 59 -1.66 11.22 8.39
CA ARG A 59 -1.30 10.71 9.71
C ARG A 59 -2.10 9.46 10.08
N THR A 60 -3.40 9.47 9.81
CA THR A 60 -4.26 8.32 10.14
C THR A 60 -3.98 7.16 9.18
N PHE A 61 -4.13 7.36 7.88
CA PHE A 61 -4.08 6.28 6.89
C PHE A 61 -2.65 5.84 6.52
N GLY A 62 -1.63 6.63 6.86
CA GLY A 62 -0.22 6.23 6.71
C GLY A 62 0.25 5.28 7.81
N PHE A 63 -0.38 5.33 8.99
CA PHE A 63 0.11 4.66 10.19
C PHE A 63 -0.94 3.84 10.92
N TYR A 64 -2.19 3.85 10.47
CA TYR A 64 -3.19 2.88 10.88
C TYR A 64 -2.62 1.46 10.74
N ASN A 65 -2.88 0.59 11.73
CA ASN A 65 -2.30 -0.74 11.82
C ASN A 65 -0.75 -0.75 11.73
N ALA A 66 -0.09 0.29 12.26
CA ALA A 66 1.35 0.52 12.12
C ALA A 66 1.84 0.55 10.66
N GLY A 67 0.99 0.98 9.73
CA GLY A 67 1.29 1.01 8.30
C GLY A 67 1.25 -0.37 7.63
N GLN A 68 0.83 -1.42 8.33
CA GLN A 68 0.68 -2.77 7.78
C GLN A 68 -0.66 -2.92 7.06
N ASP A 69 -0.86 -2.08 6.06
CA ASP A 69 -2.03 -2.05 5.20
C ASP A 69 -1.56 -1.86 3.75
N CYS A 70 -2.09 -2.64 2.79
CA CYS A 70 -1.67 -2.55 1.39
C CYS A 70 -2.03 -1.21 0.73
N THR A 71 -2.98 -0.49 1.31
CA THR A 71 -3.45 0.84 0.90
C THR A 71 -2.87 1.97 1.74
N ALA A 72 -1.95 1.66 2.68
CA ALA A 72 -1.33 2.67 3.52
C ALA A 72 -0.77 3.84 2.69
N ALA A 73 -0.95 5.05 3.20
CA ALA A 73 -0.49 6.31 2.59
C ALA A 73 1.05 6.47 2.68
N ALA A 74 1.80 5.47 2.20
CA ALA A 74 3.24 5.30 2.43
C ALA A 74 4.12 6.02 1.37
N GLY A 75 3.59 6.97 0.62
CA GLY A 75 4.27 7.64 -0.50
C GLY A 75 3.69 9.01 -0.84
N SER A 76 3.52 9.87 0.16
CA SER A 76 3.04 11.24 -0.05
C SER A 76 4.12 12.10 -0.72
N THR A 77 3.76 12.70 -1.85
CA THR A 77 4.62 13.65 -2.58
C THR A 77 3.89 14.98 -2.73
N PRO A 78 4.34 16.06 -2.06
CA PRO A 78 3.73 17.37 -2.24
C PRO A 78 4.09 17.96 -3.61
N SER A 79 3.17 18.72 -4.19
CA SER A 79 3.47 19.62 -5.31
C SER A 79 4.41 20.75 -4.86
N ARG A 80 5.12 21.38 -5.82
CA ARG A 80 6.33 22.20 -5.62
C ARG A 80 6.22 23.35 -4.60
N VAL A 81 5.04 23.74 -4.14
CA VAL A 81 4.85 25.05 -3.48
C VAL A 81 5.23 25.09 -1.99
N SER A 82 5.28 23.98 -1.24
CA SER A 82 5.87 24.06 0.11
C SER A 82 6.19 22.70 0.74
N MET A 83 7.26 22.07 0.28
CA MET A 83 7.81 20.88 0.94
C MET A 83 8.16 21.20 2.42
N THR A 84 8.57 22.44 2.73
CA THR A 84 9.02 22.85 4.06
C THR A 84 7.90 23.12 5.07
N SER A 85 6.71 23.58 4.67
CA SER A 85 5.56 23.69 5.61
C SER A 85 4.91 22.33 5.84
N TRP A 86 4.83 21.50 4.79
CA TRP A 86 4.25 20.17 4.85
C TRP A 86 4.99 19.25 5.84
N TRP A 87 6.32 19.14 5.71
CA TRP A 87 7.14 18.36 6.65
C TRP A 87 7.11 18.92 8.07
N ARG A 88 6.99 20.24 8.22
CA ARG A 88 6.92 20.90 9.53
C ARG A 88 5.58 20.64 10.23
N ASN A 89 4.47 20.68 9.50
CA ASN A 89 3.14 20.41 10.05
C ASN A 89 2.96 18.92 10.38
N LEU A 90 3.43 18.02 9.50
CA LEU A 90 3.47 16.59 9.79
C LEU A 90 4.34 16.28 11.01
N GLY A 91 5.55 16.83 11.07
CA GLY A 91 6.48 16.60 12.18
C GLY A 91 5.99 17.14 13.53
N ARG A 92 5.32 18.30 13.56
CA ARG A 92 4.78 18.87 14.81
C ARG A 92 3.59 18.11 15.37
N ARG A 93 2.77 17.51 14.51
CA ARG A 93 1.57 16.75 14.91
C ARG A 93 1.87 15.28 15.20
N TRP A 94 3.15 14.89 15.18
CA TRP A 94 3.61 13.54 15.47
C TRP A 94 3.87 13.34 16.97
N PRO A 95 3.30 12.32 17.63
CA PRO A 95 3.75 11.88 18.95
C PRO A 95 5.03 11.05 18.77
N ALA A 96 6.10 11.40 19.48
CA ALA A 96 7.33 10.63 19.54
C ALA A 96 7.07 9.15 19.88
#